data_AF-A0A6J7ITD5-F1
#
_entry.id   AF-A0A6J7ITD5-F1
#
_cell.length_a   1.000
_cell.length_b   1.000
_cell.length_c   1.000
_cell.angle_alpha   90.00
_cell.angle_beta   90.00
_cell.angle_gamma   90.00
#
_symmetry.space_group_name_H-M   'P 1'
#
loop_
_entity.id
_entity.type
_entity.pdbx_description
1 polymer ?
#
loop_
_entity_poly.entity_id
_entity_poly.type
_entity_poly.pdbx_seq_one_letter_code
_entity_poly.pdbx_strand_id
1 'polypeptide(L)'
;MRRPMLVLMVIALVSALVSACTAQATPPTGSEVTVPALWVGASSSGMQDAGIEPATIRASTAGPSGFSVDLETVQAQGAGPQWQAATAVAATVASLFSGTDPRSIDLQYAVTGPIDGPSAGAILTVGSLAALLDDALDPTVTMTGTISPDGTIGPVGGVAEKIQAATTAGFTTVLIPSGSRMQNQPDGTVTDVVALGRSLGVAVVPVQDITEAYSRFTGRSVAPSAGPSAELAPYVRDLTAGMAQSLVDRLSTRLRADGGELTATERALLEADAAGALAALTEGDAARAYGIAVLASRILERRSARLQAQRQIFEVGSGKTRASIADAAQLEAKRAQALLIDGADVTGLGVEQVASLPFALAPIAYAQGALTAIASGLNDSGDDDAILAAAAELADQRFVVDVIGPDGLEVVRASSSRQSALVRAPEFLSGYTDFLLRGADATLEYLRAVSGTRPSTRPGNAAQAAAALEPLAHAAPSSVSDLSDEVLQLAYAVAYFLVSEDLVSRQSLALPPPGLEADGELRDDTALLAAVASGRRLALLYGSSLVEAGSGVDSALWSSAWGISQLHADLAPSHATLAGLAALHEQWAAVLTCLMIRTARALDDGGAQD
;
A
#
# COMPACT_ATOMS: atom_id res chain seq x y z
N MET A 1 -7.31 80.44 21.91
CA MET A 1 -6.80 79.14 22.39
C MET A 1 -7.95 78.12 22.29
N ARG A 2 -8.34 77.51 21.17
CA ARG A 2 -7.63 76.71 20.13
C ARG A 2 -6.79 75.56 20.71
N ARG A 3 -7.47 74.58 21.33
CA ARG A 3 -7.10 73.15 21.49
C ARG A 3 -8.21 72.47 22.34
N PRO A 4 -9.28 71.95 21.71
CA PRO A 4 -9.49 70.49 21.83
C PRO A 4 -10.05 69.82 20.56
N MET A 5 -10.23 70.54 19.45
CA MET A 5 -10.90 69.98 18.26
C MET A 5 -9.99 69.17 17.33
N LEU A 6 -8.65 69.35 17.44
CA LEU A 6 -7.68 68.63 16.59
C LEU A 6 -7.40 67.20 17.09
N VAL A 7 -7.55 66.94 18.40
CA VAL A 7 -7.24 65.62 19.00
C VAL A 7 -8.37 64.62 18.73
N LEU A 8 -9.62 65.06 18.73
CA LEU A 8 -10.77 64.22 18.37
C LEU A 8 -10.80 63.86 16.88
N MET A 9 -10.32 64.74 16.00
CA MET A 9 -10.29 64.46 14.55
C MET A 9 -9.14 63.51 14.17
N VAL A 10 -8.01 63.53 14.89
CA VAL A 10 -6.92 62.56 14.70
C VAL A 10 -7.27 61.19 15.29
N ILE A 11 -7.97 61.12 16.42
CA ILE A 11 -8.41 59.84 16.99
C ILE A 11 -9.49 59.19 16.10
N ALA A 12 -10.44 59.96 15.56
CA ALA A 12 -11.46 59.44 14.64
C ALA A 12 -10.89 59.00 13.27
N LEU A 13 -9.81 59.64 12.80
CA LEU A 13 -9.14 59.23 11.56
C LEU A 13 -8.25 57.99 11.78
N VAL A 14 -7.64 57.84 12.97
CA VAL A 14 -6.86 56.64 13.32
C VAL A 14 -7.78 55.43 13.59
N SER A 15 -8.97 55.60 14.17
CA SER A 15 -9.93 54.49 14.31
C SER A 15 -10.67 54.14 13.00
N ALA A 16 -10.77 55.07 12.04
CA ALA A 16 -11.25 54.79 10.69
C ALA A 16 -10.21 54.12 9.79
N LEU A 17 -8.90 54.34 10.02
CA LEU A 17 -7.81 53.65 9.30
C LEU A 17 -7.40 52.31 9.91
N VAL A 18 -7.76 52.02 11.16
CA VAL A 18 -7.57 50.69 11.78
C VAL A 18 -8.75 49.73 11.48
N SER A 19 -9.86 50.23 10.93
CA SER A 19 -11.00 49.39 10.50
C SER A 19 -10.98 48.99 9.01
N ALA A 20 -9.87 49.23 8.30
CA ALA A 20 -9.73 48.89 6.87
C ALA A 20 -8.60 47.87 6.58
N CYS A 21 -8.02 47.27 7.63
CA CYS A 21 -7.07 46.15 7.52
C CYS A 21 -7.44 45.01 8.47
N THR A 22 -8.73 44.67 8.53
CA THR A 22 -9.05 43.26 8.50
C THR A 22 -9.32 42.99 7.04
N ALA A 23 -8.31 42.50 6.32
CA ALA A 23 -8.62 41.46 5.36
C ALA A 23 -9.46 40.48 6.19
N GLN A 24 -10.77 40.40 5.92
CA GLN A 24 -11.49 39.18 6.20
C GLN A 24 -10.57 38.14 5.58
N ALA A 25 -9.87 37.38 6.43
CA ALA A 25 -9.30 36.14 5.99
C ALA A 25 -10.52 35.45 5.39
N THR A 26 -10.54 35.38 4.06
CA THR A 26 -11.46 34.52 3.36
C THR A 26 -11.33 33.20 4.12
N PRO A 27 -12.40 32.71 4.78
CA PRO A 27 -12.30 31.41 5.43
C PRO A 27 -11.69 30.48 4.38
N PRO A 28 -10.66 29.68 4.73
CA PRO A 28 -10.12 28.74 3.76
C PRO A 28 -11.32 28.03 3.16
N THR A 29 -11.46 28.11 1.84
CA THR A 29 -12.53 27.44 1.11
C THR A 29 -12.37 25.96 1.41
N GLY A 30 -13.15 25.50 2.38
CA GLY A 30 -12.96 24.21 3.01
C GLY A 30 -14.29 23.64 3.42
N SER A 31 -14.45 22.37 3.10
CA SER A 31 -15.62 21.55 3.34
C SER A 31 -15.43 20.79 4.65
N GLU A 32 -16.52 20.58 5.38
CA GLU A 32 -16.53 19.82 6.63
C GLU A 32 -17.54 18.68 6.49
N VAL A 33 -17.09 17.46 6.81
CA VAL A 33 -17.90 16.25 6.75
C VAL A 33 -17.71 15.48 8.06
N THR A 34 -18.81 15.00 8.65
CA THR A 34 -18.78 14.12 9.82
C THR A 34 -19.19 12.71 9.43
N VAL A 35 -18.39 11.71 9.79
CA VAL A 35 -18.66 10.30 9.52
C VAL A 35 -18.88 9.49 10.80
N PRO A 36 -19.83 8.54 10.81
CA PRO A 36 -20.15 7.73 11.99
C PRO A 36 -19.30 6.45 12.06
N ALA A 37 -18.12 6.52 12.68
CA ALA A 37 -17.20 5.39 12.74
C ALA A 37 -17.61 4.33 13.77
N LEU A 38 -17.76 3.09 13.33
CA LEU A 38 -18.14 1.97 14.19
C LEU A 38 -16.93 1.41 14.95
N TRP A 39 -17.07 1.23 16.26
CA TRP A 39 -16.03 0.65 17.10
C TRP A 39 -16.56 -0.49 17.97
N VAL A 40 -15.64 -1.36 18.40
CA VAL A 40 -15.89 -2.43 19.37
C VAL A 40 -14.73 -2.43 20.36
N GLY A 41 -15.02 -2.60 21.65
CA GLY A 41 -14.05 -2.56 22.74
C GLY A 41 -14.43 -3.51 23.87
N ALA A 42 -13.51 -3.72 24.80
CA ALA A 42 -13.81 -4.46 26.03
C ALA A 42 -14.38 -3.50 27.08
N SER A 43 -15.56 -3.80 27.60
CA SER A 43 -16.13 -3.07 28.74
C SER A 43 -15.37 -3.41 30.03
N SER A 44 -15.54 -2.58 31.06
CA SER A 44 -14.98 -2.80 32.40
C SER A 44 -15.48 -4.09 33.08
N SER A 45 -16.55 -4.72 32.57
CA SER A 45 -17.08 -6.00 33.04
C SER A 45 -16.55 -7.22 32.26
N GLY A 46 -15.67 -7.02 31.27
CA GLY A 46 -15.15 -8.08 30.40
C GLY A 46 -16.11 -8.52 29.30
N MET A 47 -17.24 -7.83 29.14
CA MET A 47 -18.18 -8.03 28.02
C MET A 47 -17.75 -7.14 26.84
N GLN A 48 -17.99 -7.56 25.60
CA GLN A 48 -17.75 -6.70 24.45
C GLN A 48 -18.78 -5.57 24.43
N ASP A 49 -18.31 -4.34 24.24
CA ASP A 49 -19.10 -3.13 24.05
C ASP A 49 -18.87 -2.60 22.63
N ALA A 50 -19.86 -1.95 22.04
CA ALA A 50 -19.77 -1.41 20.69
C ALA A 50 -20.55 -0.11 20.58
N GLY A 51 -20.05 0.80 19.74
CA GLY A 51 -20.62 2.13 19.63
C GLY A 51 -20.26 2.83 18.33
N ILE A 52 -20.56 4.13 18.32
CA ILE A 52 -20.29 5.03 17.20
C ILE A 52 -19.48 6.20 17.70
N GLU A 53 -18.37 6.45 17.03
CA GLU A 53 -17.55 7.64 17.22
C GLU A 53 -17.77 8.59 16.02
N PRO A 54 -18.36 9.77 16.22
CA PRO A 54 -18.44 10.76 15.15
C PRO A 54 -17.05 11.36 14.90
N ALA A 55 -16.49 11.09 13.73
CA ALA A 55 -15.24 11.68 13.28
C ALA A 55 -15.52 12.83 12.31
N THR A 56 -15.05 14.03 12.62
CA THR A 56 -15.19 15.20 11.75
C THR A 56 -13.91 15.39 10.94
N ILE A 57 -14.06 15.50 9.63
CA ILE A 57 -12.99 15.77 8.68
C ILE A 57 -13.22 17.16 8.09
N ARG A 58 -12.17 17.98 8.08
CA ARG A 58 -12.13 19.25 7.35
C ARG A 58 -11.08 19.16 6.27
N ALA A 59 -11.46 19.52 5.05
CA ALA A 59 -10.54 19.67 3.94
C ALA A 59 -10.42 21.15 3.59
N SER A 60 -9.22 21.63 3.29
CA SER A 60 -9.03 22.92 2.61
C SER A 60 -8.06 22.77 1.44
N THR A 61 -8.35 23.48 0.33
CA THR A 61 -7.62 23.33 -0.95
C THR A 61 -7.00 24.62 -1.47
N ALA A 62 -6.87 25.65 -0.63
CA ALA A 62 -6.38 26.97 -1.05
C ALA A 62 -5.37 27.57 -0.05
N GLY A 63 -4.08 27.51 -0.38
CA GLY A 63 -2.98 28.14 0.35
C GLY A 63 -1.63 27.49 0.09
N PRO A 64 -0.50 28.08 0.54
CA PRO A 64 0.85 27.51 0.41
C PRO A 64 1.10 26.29 1.31
N SER A 65 0.06 25.68 1.86
CA SER A 65 0.16 24.43 2.61
C SER A 65 0.28 23.29 1.61
N GLY A 66 1.52 22.80 1.44
CA GLY A 66 1.76 21.44 0.92
C GLY A 66 0.94 20.41 1.70
N PHE A 67 0.82 19.18 1.18
CA PHE A 67 0.04 18.11 1.81
C PHE A 67 0.20 18.08 3.35
N SER A 68 -0.83 18.41 4.11
CA SER A 68 -0.81 18.34 5.58
C SER A 68 -1.93 17.46 6.11
N VAL A 69 -1.58 16.65 7.11
CA VAL A 69 -2.51 15.84 7.91
C VAL A 69 -2.24 16.14 9.36
N ASP A 70 -3.19 16.75 10.05
CA ASP A 70 -3.04 17.13 11.45
C ASP A 70 -3.29 15.93 12.38
N LEU A 71 -2.26 15.10 12.57
CA LEU A 71 -2.28 13.96 13.48
C LEU A 71 -2.11 14.37 14.95
N GLU A 72 -1.45 15.50 15.22
CA GLU A 72 -1.21 15.98 16.59
C GLU A 72 -2.53 16.36 17.27
N THR A 73 -3.40 17.06 16.56
CA THR A 73 -4.71 17.46 17.09
C THR A 73 -5.59 16.25 17.40
N VAL A 74 -5.65 15.25 16.50
CA VAL A 74 -6.47 14.06 16.74
C VAL A 74 -5.91 13.21 17.89
N GLN A 75 -4.58 13.12 18.02
CA GLN A 75 -3.92 12.50 19.17
C GLN A 75 -4.29 13.21 20.47
N ALA A 76 -4.22 14.54 20.50
CA ALA A 76 -4.56 15.34 21.68
C ALA A 76 -6.03 15.17 22.13
N GLN A 77 -6.92 14.79 21.21
CA GLN A 77 -8.33 14.50 21.47
C GLN A 77 -8.59 13.07 21.97
N GLY A 78 -7.56 12.22 22.05
CA GLY A 78 -7.64 10.87 22.61
C GLY A 78 -7.52 9.75 21.58
N ALA A 79 -7.18 10.04 20.33
CA ALA A 79 -6.91 9.01 19.33
C ALA A 79 -5.60 8.26 19.61
N GLY A 80 -5.69 6.94 19.76
CA GLY A 80 -4.53 6.07 19.93
C GLY A 80 -3.70 5.90 18.65
N PRO A 81 -2.52 5.26 18.73
CA PRO A 81 -1.62 5.09 17.59
C PRO A 81 -2.24 4.38 16.38
N GLN A 82 -3.18 3.46 16.59
CA GLN A 82 -3.81 2.73 15.48
C GLN A 82 -4.81 3.61 14.74
N TRP A 83 -5.52 4.47 15.46
CA TRP A 83 -6.40 5.46 14.85
C TRP A 83 -5.61 6.54 14.08
N GLN A 84 -4.46 6.98 14.61
CA GLN A 84 -3.57 7.92 13.92
C GLN A 84 -3.03 7.33 12.61
N ALA A 85 -2.55 6.09 12.63
CA ALA A 85 -2.14 5.38 11.41
C ALA A 85 -3.30 5.26 10.40
N ALA A 86 -4.47 4.80 10.85
CA ALA A 86 -5.65 4.71 9.98
C ALA A 86 -6.09 6.07 9.41
N THR A 87 -5.92 7.15 10.17
CA THR A 87 -6.19 8.53 9.72
C THR A 87 -5.20 8.95 8.64
N ALA A 88 -3.91 8.69 8.85
CA ALA A 88 -2.86 9.01 7.88
C ALA A 88 -3.08 8.24 6.56
N VAL A 89 -3.35 6.93 6.63
CA VAL A 89 -3.65 6.13 5.44
C VAL A 89 -4.95 6.58 4.78
N ALA A 90 -5.99 6.89 5.54
CA ALA A 90 -7.25 7.39 4.99
C ALA A 90 -7.09 8.73 4.26
N ALA A 91 -6.37 9.68 4.85
CA ALA A 91 -6.00 10.94 4.22
C ALA A 91 -5.26 10.70 2.91
N THR A 92 -4.34 9.73 2.93
CA THR A 92 -3.56 9.31 1.78
C THR A 92 -4.45 8.77 0.66
N VAL A 93 -5.20 7.71 0.93
CA VAL A 93 -6.07 7.09 -0.06
C VAL A 93 -7.09 8.10 -0.60
N ALA A 94 -7.70 8.93 0.25
CA ALA A 94 -8.66 9.92 -0.19
C ALA A 94 -8.04 10.98 -1.12
N SER A 95 -6.85 11.48 -0.79
CA SER A 95 -6.15 12.45 -1.62
C SER A 95 -5.86 11.89 -3.01
N LEU A 96 -5.33 10.67 -3.06
CA LEU A 96 -5.02 9.95 -4.31
C LEU A 96 -6.26 9.70 -5.17
N PHE A 97 -7.34 9.23 -4.56
CA PHE A 97 -8.58 8.90 -5.26
C PHE A 97 -9.39 10.13 -5.67
N SER A 98 -9.21 11.27 -4.99
CA SER A 98 -9.89 12.53 -5.34
C SER A 98 -9.37 13.14 -6.66
N GLY A 99 -8.12 12.85 -7.03
CA GLY A 99 -7.44 13.50 -8.15
C GLY A 99 -7.04 14.97 -7.87
N THR A 100 -7.18 15.43 -6.63
CA THR A 100 -6.73 16.75 -6.18
C THR A 100 -5.20 16.80 -6.12
N ASP A 101 -4.59 17.93 -6.47
CA ASP A 101 -3.14 18.12 -6.38
C ASP A 101 -2.70 17.99 -4.90
N PRO A 102 -1.90 16.96 -4.54
CA PRO A 102 -1.50 16.74 -3.15
C PRO A 102 -0.78 17.94 -2.54
N ARG A 103 -0.14 18.79 -3.36
CA ARG A 103 0.57 20.00 -2.89
C ARG A 103 -0.36 21.11 -2.39
N SER A 104 -1.67 20.93 -2.49
CA SER A 104 -2.67 21.92 -2.07
C SER A 104 -3.63 21.39 -1.00
N ILE A 105 -3.40 20.18 -0.49
CA ILE A 105 -4.33 19.50 0.42
C ILE A 105 -3.94 19.77 1.88
N ASP A 106 -4.89 20.29 2.67
CA ASP A 106 -4.84 20.25 4.14
C ASP A 106 -6.04 19.49 4.67
N LEU A 107 -5.79 18.38 5.37
CA LEU A 107 -6.80 17.53 6.00
C LEU A 107 -6.65 17.54 7.52
N GLN A 108 -7.72 17.94 8.20
CA GLN A 108 -7.80 17.95 9.66
C GLN A 108 -8.87 16.99 10.13
N TYR A 109 -8.58 16.28 11.21
CA TYR A 109 -9.46 15.28 11.79
C TYR A 109 -9.79 15.64 13.24
N ALA A 110 -11.02 15.38 13.64
CA ALA A 110 -11.45 15.53 15.01
C ALA A 110 -12.30 14.36 15.48
N VAL A 111 -12.08 13.95 16.73
CA VAL A 111 -12.83 12.92 17.46
C VAL A 111 -13.33 13.49 18.79
N THR A 112 -14.31 12.84 19.41
CA THR A 112 -15.03 13.33 20.59
C THR A 112 -14.59 12.69 21.91
N GLY A 113 -13.77 11.64 21.86
CA GLY A 113 -13.23 10.99 23.06
C GLY A 113 -12.15 9.96 22.76
N PRO A 114 -11.69 9.24 23.80
CA PRO A 114 -10.68 8.20 23.66
C PRO A 114 -11.13 7.10 22.69
N ILE A 115 -10.40 6.94 21.58
CA ILE A 115 -10.72 5.97 20.54
C ILE A 115 -9.44 5.38 19.97
N ASP A 116 -9.43 4.10 19.64
CA ASP A 116 -8.29 3.44 19.00
C ASP A 116 -8.75 2.24 18.15
N GLY A 117 -7.91 1.85 17.20
CA GLY A 117 -8.13 0.70 16.31
C GLY A 117 -8.19 1.07 14.82
N PRO A 118 -7.72 0.19 13.92
CA PRO A 118 -7.62 0.50 12.50
C PRO A 118 -8.96 0.43 11.74
N SER A 119 -10.04 -0.04 12.38
CA SER A 119 -11.31 -0.37 11.71
C SER A 119 -12.14 0.81 11.21
N ALA A 120 -11.66 2.03 11.44
CA ALA A 120 -12.23 3.27 10.90
C ALA A 120 -11.57 3.72 9.60
N GLY A 121 -10.49 3.07 9.14
CA GLY A 121 -9.73 3.49 7.96
C GLY A 121 -10.62 3.73 6.73
N ALA A 122 -11.53 2.80 6.42
CA ALA A 122 -12.38 2.92 5.24
C ALA A 122 -13.41 4.07 5.35
N ILE A 123 -14.01 4.28 6.53
CA ILE A 123 -15.00 5.35 6.71
C ILE A 123 -14.35 6.73 6.79
N LEU A 124 -13.17 6.83 7.40
CA LEU A 124 -12.36 8.05 7.38
C LEU A 124 -12.00 8.41 5.94
N THR A 125 -11.67 7.42 5.11
CA THR A 125 -11.36 7.64 3.68
C THR A 125 -12.58 8.18 2.91
N VAL A 126 -13.77 7.60 3.12
CA VAL A 126 -15.02 8.11 2.51
C VAL A 126 -15.27 9.56 2.94
N GLY A 127 -15.13 9.85 4.24
CA GLY A 127 -15.30 11.20 4.78
C GLY A 127 -14.32 12.21 4.20
N SER A 128 -13.05 11.83 4.06
CA SER A 128 -12.02 12.65 3.44
C SER A 128 -12.26 12.89 1.96
N LEU A 129 -12.70 11.87 1.20
CA LEU A 129 -13.10 12.05 -0.20
C LEU A 129 -14.28 13.01 -0.33
N ALA A 130 -15.29 12.84 0.53
CA ALA A 130 -16.48 13.68 0.53
C ALA A 130 -16.14 15.13 0.89
N ALA A 131 -15.23 15.35 1.85
CA ALA A 131 -14.70 16.66 2.13
C ALA A 131 -13.96 17.21 0.89
N LEU A 132 -12.92 16.52 0.40
CA LEU A 132 -12.13 17.01 -0.75
C LEU A 132 -12.96 17.33 -2.01
N LEU A 133 -14.03 16.56 -2.25
CA LEU A 133 -14.89 16.69 -3.42
C LEU A 133 -16.17 17.52 -3.18
N ASP A 134 -16.36 18.04 -1.96
CA ASP A 134 -17.56 18.77 -1.52
C ASP A 134 -18.88 18.00 -1.78
N ASP A 135 -18.84 16.68 -1.56
CA ASP A 135 -19.96 15.77 -1.79
C ASP A 135 -20.69 15.44 -0.48
N ALA A 136 -22.03 15.43 -0.51
CA ALA A 136 -22.84 15.06 0.64
C ALA A 136 -22.90 13.54 0.84
N LEU A 137 -22.79 13.08 2.09
CA LEU A 137 -22.95 11.68 2.48
C LEU A 137 -24.41 11.36 2.86
N ASP A 138 -24.90 10.18 2.49
CA ASP A 138 -26.16 9.64 3.02
C ASP A 138 -26.04 9.39 4.53
N PRO A 139 -26.80 10.14 5.38
CA PRO A 139 -26.70 10.03 6.82
C PRO A 139 -27.28 8.72 7.38
N THR A 140 -27.93 7.91 6.56
CA THR A 140 -28.53 6.62 6.95
C THR A 140 -27.60 5.42 6.73
N VAL A 141 -26.41 5.68 6.18
CA VAL A 141 -25.37 4.69 5.87
C VAL A 141 -24.21 4.84 6.86
N THR A 142 -23.68 3.73 7.35
CA THR A 142 -22.41 3.66 8.08
C THR A 142 -21.58 2.48 7.55
N MET A 143 -20.32 2.37 7.97
CA MET A 143 -19.46 1.26 7.57
C MET A 143 -18.38 0.94 8.61
N THR A 144 -17.77 -0.22 8.45
CA THR A 144 -16.53 -0.59 9.13
C THR A 144 -15.59 -1.29 8.16
N GLY A 145 -14.29 -1.18 8.39
CA GLY A 145 -13.26 -1.77 7.54
C GLY A 145 -11.93 -1.07 7.74
N THR A 146 -10.83 -1.82 7.71
CA THR A 146 -9.53 -1.20 7.48
C THR A 146 -9.48 -0.70 6.04
N ILE A 147 -8.55 0.21 5.75
CA ILE A 147 -8.28 0.66 4.39
C ILE A 147 -6.86 0.25 4.06
N SER A 148 -6.70 -0.48 2.96
CA SER A 148 -5.39 -0.71 2.36
C SER A 148 -5.07 0.45 1.42
N PRO A 149 -3.77 0.70 1.15
CA PRO A 149 -3.37 1.80 0.28
C PRO A 149 -4.08 1.80 -1.08
N ASP A 150 -4.23 0.64 -1.71
CA ASP A 150 -4.98 0.46 -2.98
C ASP A 150 -6.45 0.83 -2.94
N GLY A 151 -7.00 1.22 -1.79
CA GLY A 151 -8.41 1.50 -1.63
C GLY A 151 -9.20 0.23 -1.32
N THR A 152 -8.54 -0.93 -1.20
CA THR A 152 -9.19 -2.17 -0.78
C THR A 152 -9.65 -2.06 0.67
N ILE A 153 -10.87 -2.53 0.94
CA ILE A 153 -11.43 -2.52 2.29
C ILE A 153 -11.12 -3.86 2.95
N GLY A 154 -10.27 -3.83 3.97
CA GLY A 154 -9.82 -5.02 4.68
C GLY A 154 -10.72 -5.41 5.86
N PRO A 155 -10.60 -6.67 6.34
CA PRO A 155 -11.48 -7.22 7.37
C PRO A 155 -11.22 -6.60 8.74
N VAL A 156 -12.21 -6.77 9.61
CA VAL A 156 -12.19 -6.23 10.97
C VAL A 156 -12.84 -7.20 11.95
N GLY A 157 -12.45 -7.13 13.21
CA GLY A 157 -13.13 -7.83 14.30
C GLY A 157 -14.46 -7.18 14.70
N GLY A 158 -15.31 -7.98 15.35
CA GLY A 158 -16.53 -7.53 16.03
C GLY A 158 -17.62 -7.00 15.09
N VAL A 159 -17.79 -7.58 13.90
CA VAL A 159 -18.73 -7.08 12.89
C VAL A 159 -20.19 -7.20 13.37
N ALA A 160 -20.56 -8.31 14.00
CA ALA A 160 -21.89 -8.52 14.56
C ALA A 160 -22.26 -7.46 15.61
N GLU A 161 -21.35 -7.18 16.53
CA GLU A 161 -21.50 -6.18 17.60
C GLU A 161 -21.65 -4.77 17.01
N LYS A 162 -20.82 -4.45 16.01
CA LYS A 162 -20.89 -3.18 15.27
C LYS A 162 -22.21 -2.99 14.52
N ILE A 163 -22.75 -4.05 13.91
CA ILE A 163 -24.06 -4.01 13.23
C ILE A 163 -25.19 -3.75 14.25
N GLN A 164 -25.12 -4.37 15.43
CA GLN A 164 -26.09 -4.12 16.50
C GLN A 164 -26.03 -2.67 17.01
N ALA A 165 -24.81 -2.13 17.19
CA ALA A 165 -24.61 -0.74 17.58
C ALA A 165 -25.17 0.23 16.51
N ALA A 166 -24.87 -0.02 15.23
CA ALA A 166 -25.39 0.75 14.11
C ALA A 166 -26.93 0.73 14.06
N THR A 167 -27.54 -0.45 14.25
CA THR A 167 -29.01 -0.60 14.30
C THR A 167 -29.61 0.22 15.44
N THR A 168 -28.99 0.15 16.63
CA THR A 168 -29.45 0.88 17.81
C THR A 168 -29.35 2.39 17.62
N ALA A 169 -28.36 2.86 16.87
CA ALA A 169 -28.19 4.25 16.50
C ALA A 169 -29.06 4.72 15.32
N GLY A 170 -29.87 3.82 14.72
CA GLY A 170 -30.84 4.16 13.68
C GLY A 170 -30.32 4.11 12.24
N PHE A 171 -29.14 3.53 12.00
CA PHE A 171 -28.65 3.32 10.64
C PHE A 171 -29.47 2.25 9.90
N THR A 172 -29.76 2.50 8.63
CA THR A 172 -30.55 1.58 7.79
C THR A 172 -29.67 0.69 6.93
N THR A 173 -28.42 1.10 6.70
CA THR A 173 -27.44 0.37 5.90
C THR A 173 -26.08 0.37 6.59
N VAL A 174 -25.45 -0.81 6.68
CA VAL A 174 -24.09 -1.00 7.20
C VAL A 174 -23.25 -1.66 6.11
N LEU A 175 -22.22 -0.95 5.64
CA LEU A 175 -21.25 -1.54 4.71
C LEU A 175 -20.17 -2.29 5.50
N ILE A 176 -19.83 -3.50 5.05
CA ILE A 176 -18.82 -4.35 5.70
C ILE A 176 -17.78 -4.82 4.67
N PRO A 177 -16.56 -5.21 5.08
CA PRO A 177 -15.57 -5.72 4.16
C PRO A 177 -16.04 -7.00 3.47
N SER A 178 -15.79 -7.11 2.17
CA SER A 178 -16.01 -8.35 1.42
C SER A 178 -15.23 -9.50 2.08
N GLY A 179 -15.85 -10.68 2.18
CA GLY A 179 -15.30 -11.82 2.93
C GLY A 179 -15.60 -11.82 4.43
N SER A 180 -16.08 -10.72 5.03
CA SER A 180 -16.47 -10.68 6.46
C SER A 180 -17.91 -11.12 6.74
N ARG A 181 -18.57 -11.81 5.79
CA ARG A 181 -19.97 -12.27 5.96
C ARG A 181 -20.09 -13.34 7.04
N MET A 182 -19.15 -14.27 7.08
CA MET A 182 -19.12 -15.35 8.06
C MET A 182 -18.14 -14.98 9.17
N GLN A 183 -18.65 -14.70 10.36
CA GLN A 183 -17.83 -14.27 11.49
C GLN A 183 -17.76 -15.37 12.56
N ASN A 184 -16.54 -15.74 12.94
CA ASN A 184 -16.31 -16.60 14.10
C ASN A 184 -16.60 -15.82 15.39
N GLN A 185 -17.38 -16.42 16.27
CA GLN A 185 -17.73 -15.88 17.57
C GLN A 185 -16.83 -16.44 18.67
N PRO A 186 -16.66 -15.72 19.80
CA PRO A 186 -15.86 -16.20 20.93
C PRO A 186 -16.31 -17.55 21.50
N ASP A 187 -17.58 -17.92 21.31
CA ASP A 187 -18.16 -19.20 21.72
C ASP A 187 -17.91 -20.35 20.72
N GLY A 188 -17.18 -20.09 19.64
CA GLY A 188 -16.87 -21.05 18.58
C GLY A 188 -17.96 -21.21 17.53
N THR A 189 -19.06 -20.45 17.61
CA THR A 189 -20.10 -20.45 16.56
C THR A 189 -19.70 -19.55 15.38
N VAL A 190 -20.35 -19.75 14.23
CA VAL A 190 -20.17 -18.90 13.04
C VAL A 190 -21.48 -18.16 12.78
N THR A 191 -21.41 -16.83 12.71
CA THR A 191 -22.55 -15.96 12.44
C THR A 191 -22.52 -15.46 11.00
N ASP A 192 -23.61 -15.65 10.26
CA ASP A 192 -23.86 -14.94 8.99
C ASP A 192 -24.37 -13.53 9.33
N VAL A 193 -23.48 -12.53 9.25
CA VAL A 193 -23.80 -11.16 9.66
C VAL A 193 -24.81 -10.48 8.72
N VAL A 194 -24.97 -10.98 7.49
CA VAL A 194 -26.01 -10.49 6.57
C VAL A 194 -27.38 -11.00 7.00
N ALA A 195 -27.46 -12.25 7.47
CA ALA A 195 -28.69 -12.78 8.05
C ALA A 195 -29.04 -12.08 9.38
N LEU A 196 -28.02 -11.79 10.20
CA LEU A 196 -28.17 -10.98 11.41
C LEU A 196 -28.76 -9.61 11.08
N GLY A 197 -28.19 -8.88 10.12
CA GLY A 197 -28.70 -7.59 9.68
C GLY A 197 -30.18 -7.62 9.29
N ARG A 198 -30.57 -8.62 8.47
CA ARG A 198 -31.98 -8.83 8.11
C ARG A 198 -32.89 -9.05 9.32
N SER A 199 -32.43 -9.78 10.33
CA SER A 199 -33.20 -10.00 11.57
C SER A 199 -33.35 -8.74 12.42
N LEU A 200 -32.40 -7.81 12.30
CA LEU A 200 -32.37 -6.52 13.01
C LEU A 200 -33.04 -5.39 12.22
N GLY A 201 -33.46 -5.63 10.98
CA GLY A 201 -34.08 -4.63 10.10
C GLY A 201 -33.08 -3.67 9.44
N VAL A 202 -31.80 -4.03 9.37
CA VAL A 202 -30.73 -3.23 8.75
C VAL A 202 -30.15 -3.96 7.53
N ALA A 203 -29.90 -3.24 6.45
CA ALA A 203 -29.24 -3.78 5.26
C ALA A 203 -27.73 -3.90 5.51
N VAL A 204 -27.19 -5.11 5.49
CA VAL A 204 -25.74 -5.35 5.58
C VAL A 204 -25.20 -5.65 4.20
N VAL A 205 -24.33 -4.79 3.69
CA VAL A 205 -23.85 -4.81 2.31
C VAL A 205 -22.33 -5.02 2.30
N PRO A 206 -21.84 -6.18 1.82
CA PRO A 206 -20.42 -6.36 1.58
C PRO A 206 -19.93 -5.40 0.50
N VAL A 207 -18.81 -4.70 0.76
CA VAL A 207 -18.13 -3.82 -0.19
C VAL A 207 -16.67 -4.23 -0.32
N GLN A 208 -16.13 -4.11 -1.53
CA GLN A 208 -14.79 -4.58 -1.88
C GLN A 208 -13.72 -3.49 -1.71
N ASP A 209 -14.08 -2.27 -2.09
CA ASP A 209 -13.15 -1.17 -2.27
C ASP A 209 -13.81 0.18 -1.95
N ILE A 210 -12.98 1.20 -1.82
CA ILE A 210 -13.39 2.55 -1.48
C ILE A 210 -14.25 3.20 -2.56
N THR A 211 -14.07 2.82 -3.83
CA THR A 211 -14.88 3.36 -4.94
C THR A 211 -16.33 2.90 -4.80
N GLU A 212 -16.54 1.61 -4.52
CA GLU A 212 -17.88 1.08 -4.24
C GLU A 212 -18.45 1.69 -2.97
N ALA A 213 -17.70 1.71 -1.87
CA ALA A 213 -18.18 2.29 -0.62
C ALA A 213 -18.61 3.76 -0.79
N TYR A 214 -17.75 4.58 -1.40
CA TYR A 214 -18.04 5.97 -1.69
C TYR A 214 -19.32 6.13 -2.53
N SER A 215 -19.48 5.31 -3.59
CA SER A 215 -20.69 5.33 -4.42
C SER A 215 -21.96 4.94 -3.66
N ARG A 216 -21.87 4.06 -2.67
CA ARG A 216 -23.01 3.75 -1.78
C ARG A 216 -23.38 4.92 -0.88
N PHE A 217 -22.40 5.72 -0.46
CA PHE A 217 -22.63 6.90 0.38
C PHE A 217 -23.15 8.12 -0.39
N THR A 218 -22.69 8.32 -1.63
CA THR A 218 -22.93 9.58 -2.37
C THR A 218 -23.76 9.42 -3.64
N GLY A 219 -23.89 8.18 -4.15
CA GLY A 219 -24.42 7.91 -5.49
C GLY A 219 -23.45 8.28 -6.63
N ARG A 220 -22.24 8.74 -6.33
CA ARG A 220 -21.22 9.19 -7.30
C ARG A 220 -20.07 8.22 -7.38
N SER A 221 -19.37 8.18 -8.51
CA SER A 221 -18.14 7.40 -8.65
C SER A 221 -16.92 8.30 -8.52
N VAL A 222 -15.96 7.90 -7.68
CA VAL A 222 -14.63 8.55 -7.58
C VAL A 222 -13.63 7.95 -8.57
N ALA A 223 -13.90 6.73 -9.04
CA ALA A 223 -13.15 6.13 -10.13
C ALA A 223 -13.83 6.41 -11.49
N PRO A 224 -13.04 6.52 -12.56
CA PRO A 224 -13.55 6.59 -13.93
C PRO A 224 -14.32 5.32 -14.33
N SER A 225 -15.14 5.40 -15.40
CA SER A 225 -15.86 4.24 -15.93
C SER A 225 -14.88 3.15 -16.40
N ALA A 226 -15.22 1.88 -16.15
CA ALA A 226 -14.46 0.76 -16.68
C ALA A 226 -14.53 0.75 -18.22
N GLY A 227 -13.49 1.25 -18.87
CA GLY A 227 -13.22 1.03 -20.28
C GLY A 227 -12.82 -0.42 -20.57
N PRO A 228 -12.50 -0.76 -21.84
CA PRO A 228 -11.85 -2.03 -22.13
C PRO A 228 -10.55 -2.13 -21.33
N SER A 229 -10.30 -3.30 -20.74
CA SER A 229 -9.05 -3.59 -20.03
C SER A 229 -7.88 -3.21 -20.93
N ALA A 230 -6.94 -2.45 -20.39
CA ALA A 230 -5.71 -2.11 -21.09
C ALA A 230 -4.95 -3.41 -21.42
N GLU A 231 -4.73 -3.69 -22.71
CA GLU A 231 -3.85 -4.78 -23.15
C GLU A 231 -2.42 -4.28 -23.24
N LEU A 232 -1.45 -5.14 -22.94
CA LEU A 232 -0.03 -4.82 -23.12
C LEU A 232 0.23 -4.45 -24.58
N ALA A 233 0.93 -3.34 -24.80
CA ALA A 233 1.42 -3.03 -26.13
C ALA A 233 2.22 -4.23 -26.69
N PRO A 234 2.09 -4.55 -27.99
CA PRO A 234 2.70 -5.75 -28.57
C PRO A 234 4.19 -5.89 -28.24
N TYR A 235 4.96 -4.80 -28.28
CA TYR A 235 6.37 -4.81 -27.95
C TYR A 235 6.66 -5.17 -26.49
N VAL A 236 5.92 -4.58 -25.54
CA VAL A 236 6.08 -4.88 -24.11
C VAL A 236 5.65 -6.32 -23.82
N ARG A 237 4.56 -6.78 -24.42
CA ARG A 237 4.14 -8.19 -24.34
C ARG A 237 5.23 -9.13 -24.81
N ASP A 238 5.84 -8.86 -25.97
CA ASP A 238 6.90 -9.70 -26.54
C ASP A 238 8.18 -9.68 -25.69
N LEU A 239 8.54 -8.50 -25.13
CA LEU A 239 9.63 -8.35 -24.15
C LEU A 239 9.37 -9.19 -22.89
N THR A 240 8.20 -9.04 -22.27
CA THR A 240 7.79 -9.80 -21.08
C THR A 240 7.77 -11.30 -21.36
N ALA A 241 7.33 -11.73 -22.55
CA ALA A 241 7.35 -13.13 -22.95
C ALA A 241 8.79 -13.67 -23.03
N GLY A 242 9.73 -12.89 -23.55
CA GLY A 242 11.15 -13.22 -23.56
C GLY A 242 11.75 -13.36 -22.16
N MET A 243 11.44 -12.42 -21.26
CA MET A 243 11.87 -12.47 -19.86
C MET A 243 11.29 -13.70 -19.14
N ALA A 244 10.00 -13.98 -19.34
CA ALA A 244 9.32 -15.15 -18.80
C ALA A 244 9.97 -16.46 -19.29
N GLN A 245 10.24 -16.59 -20.59
CA GLN A 245 10.92 -17.76 -21.14
C GLN A 245 12.32 -17.95 -20.52
N SER A 246 13.10 -16.86 -20.40
CA SER A 246 14.41 -16.88 -19.74
C SER A 246 14.33 -17.37 -18.30
N LEU A 247 13.30 -16.96 -17.55
CA LEU A 247 13.06 -17.44 -16.19
C LEU A 247 12.69 -18.92 -16.14
N VAL A 248 11.79 -19.38 -17.01
CA VAL A 248 11.43 -20.80 -17.11
C VAL A 248 12.64 -21.66 -17.44
N ASP A 249 13.51 -21.20 -18.33
CA ASP A 249 14.74 -21.92 -18.71
C ASP A 249 15.74 -22.00 -17.54
N ARG A 250 15.90 -20.90 -16.78
CA ARG A 250 16.71 -20.86 -15.57
C ARG A 250 16.18 -21.79 -14.49
N LEU A 251 14.88 -21.70 -14.19
CA LEU A 251 14.18 -22.56 -13.23
C LEU A 251 14.34 -24.04 -13.58
N SER A 252 14.05 -24.40 -14.84
CA SER A 252 14.19 -25.78 -15.33
C SER A 252 15.63 -26.29 -15.22
N THR A 253 16.61 -25.42 -15.45
CA THR A 253 18.03 -25.76 -15.33
C THR A 253 18.43 -25.99 -13.88
N ARG A 254 17.95 -25.14 -12.95
CA ARG A 254 18.18 -25.31 -11.52
C ARG A 254 17.52 -26.58 -10.98
N LEU A 255 16.27 -26.88 -11.38
CA LEU A 255 15.58 -28.12 -11.01
C LEU A 255 16.29 -29.37 -11.51
N ARG A 256 16.86 -29.34 -12.72
CA ARG A 256 17.68 -30.44 -13.26
C ARG A 256 19.01 -30.61 -12.51
N ALA A 257 19.56 -29.51 -12.00
CA ALA A 257 20.79 -29.51 -11.22
C ALA A 257 20.59 -29.80 -9.72
N ASP A 258 19.34 -29.82 -9.24
CA ASP A 258 19.03 -30.16 -7.85
C ASP A 258 19.47 -31.60 -7.55
N GLY A 259 20.52 -31.73 -6.74
CA GLY A 259 21.17 -32.99 -6.36
C GLY A 259 20.37 -33.83 -5.36
N GLY A 260 19.04 -33.72 -5.37
CA GLY A 260 18.14 -34.35 -4.41
C GLY A 260 17.96 -33.56 -3.10
N GLU A 261 18.13 -32.23 -3.13
CA GLU A 261 17.91 -31.39 -1.96
C GLU A 261 16.42 -31.10 -1.75
N LEU A 262 15.63 -31.05 -2.84
CA LEU A 262 14.19 -30.92 -2.80
C LEU A 262 13.52 -32.27 -2.52
N THR A 263 12.45 -32.26 -1.73
CA THR A 263 11.53 -33.40 -1.62
C THR A 263 10.82 -33.65 -2.95
N ALA A 264 10.31 -34.87 -3.14
CA ALA A 264 9.54 -35.22 -4.33
C ALA A 264 8.32 -34.30 -4.52
N THR A 265 7.66 -33.90 -3.43
CA THR A 265 6.52 -32.99 -3.44
C THR A 265 6.92 -31.57 -3.86
N GLU A 266 7.96 -31.00 -3.24
CA GLU A 266 8.46 -29.66 -3.60
C GLU A 266 8.90 -29.60 -5.07
N ARG A 267 9.61 -30.63 -5.53
CA ARG A 267 10.02 -30.75 -6.93
C ARG A 267 8.83 -30.81 -7.87
N ALA A 268 7.85 -31.67 -7.59
CA ALA A 268 6.67 -31.82 -8.43
C ALA A 268 5.86 -30.52 -8.53
N LEU A 269 5.77 -29.76 -7.44
CA LEU A 269 5.13 -28.43 -7.42
C LEU A 269 5.87 -27.44 -8.33
N LEU A 270 7.20 -27.32 -8.18
CA LEU A 270 8.00 -26.39 -8.99
C LEU A 270 8.06 -26.78 -10.48
N GLU A 271 8.05 -28.08 -10.79
CA GLU A 271 7.95 -28.57 -12.16
C GLU A 271 6.56 -28.29 -12.77
N ALA A 272 5.49 -28.38 -11.97
CA ALA A 272 4.15 -27.99 -12.38
C ALA A 272 4.04 -26.48 -12.65
N ASP A 273 4.64 -25.64 -11.80
CA ASP A 273 4.70 -24.18 -12.01
C ASP A 273 5.47 -23.84 -13.29
N ALA A 274 6.64 -24.46 -13.53
CA ALA A 274 7.39 -24.27 -14.76
C ALA A 274 6.57 -24.64 -16.01
N ALA A 275 5.83 -25.76 -15.96
CA ALA A 275 4.93 -26.17 -17.04
C ALA A 275 3.76 -25.20 -17.20
N GLY A 276 3.19 -24.68 -16.10
CA GLY A 276 2.14 -23.67 -16.12
C GLY A 276 2.58 -22.36 -16.75
N ALA A 277 3.81 -21.91 -16.47
CA ALA A 277 4.38 -20.73 -17.11
C ALA A 277 4.55 -20.92 -18.63
N LEU A 278 5.03 -22.08 -19.08
CA LEU A 278 5.17 -22.39 -20.50
C LEU A 278 3.81 -22.51 -21.21
N ALA A 279 2.80 -23.05 -20.53
CA ALA A 279 1.43 -23.08 -21.04
C ALA A 279 0.89 -21.65 -21.23
N ALA A 280 1.07 -20.77 -20.25
CA ALA A 280 0.69 -19.36 -20.35
C ALA A 280 1.40 -18.64 -21.51
N LEU A 281 2.69 -18.90 -21.75
CA LEU A 281 3.39 -18.38 -22.94
C LEU A 281 2.74 -18.85 -24.25
N THR A 282 2.32 -20.11 -24.31
CA THR A 282 1.66 -20.68 -25.49
C THR A 282 0.28 -20.08 -25.71
N GLU A 283 -0.41 -19.72 -24.63
CA GLU A 283 -1.71 -19.01 -24.63
C GLU A 283 -1.57 -17.52 -25.00
N GLY A 284 -0.33 -16.98 -25.05
CA GLY A 284 -0.06 -15.57 -25.30
C GLY A 284 -0.17 -14.67 -24.06
N ASP A 285 -0.31 -15.27 -22.86
CA ASP A 285 -0.39 -14.56 -21.58
C ASP A 285 1.01 -14.42 -20.96
N ALA A 286 1.78 -13.47 -21.51
CA ALA A 286 3.15 -13.20 -21.10
C ALA A 286 3.29 -12.80 -19.62
N ALA A 287 2.33 -12.05 -19.09
CA ALA A 287 2.38 -11.58 -17.71
C ALA A 287 2.14 -12.72 -16.72
N ARG A 288 1.17 -13.60 -17.01
CA ARG A 288 0.96 -14.84 -16.24
C ARG A 288 2.19 -15.72 -16.24
N ALA A 289 2.75 -15.95 -17.43
CA ALA A 289 3.95 -16.74 -17.57
C ALA A 289 5.11 -16.19 -16.73
N TYR A 290 5.39 -14.89 -16.87
CA TYR A 290 6.49 -14.24 -16.18
C TYR A 290 6.37 -14.46 -14.68
N GLY A 291 5.21 -14.16 -14.09
CA GLY A 291 5.17 -14.17 -12.64
C GLY A 291 4.89 -15.54 -12.01
N ILE A 292 4.34 -16.52 -12.74
CA ILE A 292 4.48 -17.93 -12.33
C ILE A 292 5.98 -18.28 -12.24
N ALA A 293 6.76 -17.92 -13.27
CA ALA A 293 8.18 -18.22 -13.31
C ALA A 293 8.98 -17.49 -12.22
N VAL A 294 8.66 -16.23 -11.91
CA VAL A 294 9.27 -15.49 -10.78
C VAL A 294 8.93 -16.14 -9.45
N LEU A 295 7.65 -16.45 -9.21
CA LEU A 295 7.23 -17.06 -7.95
C LEU A 295 7.98 -18.37 -7.72
N ALA A 296 7.93 -19.28 -8.69
CA ALA A 296 8.60 -20.58 -8.63
C ALA A 296 10.12 -20.44 -8.46
N SER A 297 10.75 -19.50 -9.16
CA SER A 297 12.18 -19.23 -9.01
C SER A 297 12.54 -18.74 -7.61
N ARG A 298 11.78 -17.80 -7.05
CA ARG A 298 12.00 -17.28 -5.69
C ARG A 298 11.83 -18.37 -4.63
N ILE A 299 10.80 -19.21 -4.76
CA ILE A 299 10.59 -20.37 -3.87
C ILE A 299 11.82 -21.29 -3.89
N LEU A 300 12.28 -21.64 -5.09
CA LEU A 300 13.44 -22.51 -5.26
C LEU A 300 14.69 -21.90 -4.63
N GLU A 301 15.01 -20.64 -4.94
CA GLU A 301 16.22 -19.99 -4.44
C GLU A 301 16.19 -19.82 -2.90
N ARG A 302 15.04 -19.44 -2.32
CA ARG A 302 14.85 -19.39 -0.85
C ARG A 302 15.09 -20.76 -0.20
N ARG A 303 14.51 -21.82 -0.79
CA ARG A 303 14.63 -23.18 -0.28
C ARG A 303 16.06 -23.69 -0.37
N SER A 304 16.71 -23.54 -1.52
CA SER A 304 18.10 -23.91 -1.73
C SER A 304 19.04 -23.17 -0.77
N ALA A 305 18.84 -21.86 -0.57
CA ALA A 305 19.65 -21.08 0.37
C ALA A 305 19.48 -21.54 1.82
N ARG A 306 18.25 -21.86 2.25
CA ARG A 306 18.01 -22.43 3.58
C ARG A 306 18.73 -23.76 3.77
N LEU A 307 18.65 -24.67 2.79
CA LEU A 307 19.32 -25.98 2.85
C LEU A 307 20.85 -25.84 2.85
N GLN A 308 21.38 -24.92 2.05
CA GLN A 308 22.81 -24.62 2.04
C GLN A 308 23.29 -24.05 3.38
N ALA A 309 22.55 -23.11 3.97
CA ALA A 309 22.87 -22.56 5.28
C ALA A 309 22.80 -23.63 6.38
N GLN A 310 21.83 -24.54 6.32
CA GLN A 310 21.73 -25.67 7.24
C GLN A 310 22.96 -26.59 7.16
N ARG A 311 23.45 -26.88 5.95
CA ARG A 311 24.69 -27.65 5.76
C ARG A 311 25.90 -26.90 6.30
N GLN A 312 26.01 -25.60 6.04
CA GLN A 312 27.10 -24.77 6.56
C GLN A 312 27.11 -24.69 8.09
N ILE A 313 25.93 -24.59 8.74
CA ILE A 313 25.82 -24.66 10.20
C ILE A 313 26.41 -25.97 10.71
N PHE A 314 26.09 -27.09 10.07
CA PHE A 314 26.63 -28.40 10.44
C PHE A 314 28.15 -28.51 10.20
N GLU A 315 28.66 -27.98 9.09
CA GLU A 315 30.05 -28.12 8.67
C GLU A 315 31.02 -27.17 9.38
N VAL A 316 30.63 -25.90 9.52
CA VAL A 316 31.51 -24.81 9.99
C VAL A 316 30.98 -24.08 11.23
N GLY A 317 29.79 -24.42 11.69
CA GLY A 317 29.13 -23.83 12.86
C GLY A 317 28.32 -22.58 12.55
N SER A 318 27.35 -22.29 13.40
CA SER A 318 26.42 -21.16 13.28
C SER A 318 27.11 -19.81 13.21
N GLY A 319 28.17 -19.61 14.01
CA GLY A 319 28.91 -18.33 14.04
C GLY A 319 29.58 -17.98 12.71
N LYS A 320 30.22 -18.95 12.04
CA LYS A 320 30.86 -18.71 10.72
C LYS A 320 29.82 -18.58 9.61
N THR A 321 28.76 -19.37 9.66
CA THR A 321 27.65 -19.30 8.70
C THR A 321 26.96 -17.93 8.75
N ARG A 322 26.67 -17.45 9.96
CA ARG A 322 26.13 -16.11 10.21
C ARG A 322 27.02 -15.01 9.62
N ALA A 323 28.32 -15.04 9.91
CA ALA A 323 29.25 -14.05 9.37
C ALA A 323 29.26 -14.07 7.83
N SER A 324 29.27 -15.26 7.22
CA SER A 324 29.20 -15.39 5.76
C SER A 324 27.92 -14.83 5.15
N ILE A 325 26.77 -15.02 5.82
CA ILE A 325 25.48 -14.47 5.36
C ILE A 325 25.47 -12.95 5.52
N ALA A 326 25.96 -12.41 6.64
CA ALA A 326 26.04 -10.97 6.88
C ALA A 326 26.97 -10.27 5.84
N ASP A 327 28.13 -10.85 5.56
CA ASP A 327 29.07 -10.32 4.55
C ASP A 327 28.45 -10.34 3.14
N ALA A 328 27.75 -11.43 2.79
CA ALA A 328 27.05 -11.54 1.52
C ALA A 328 25.91 -10.51 1.42
N ALA A 329 25.12 -10.33 2.48
CA ALA A 329 24.06 -9.34 2.54
C ALA A 329 24.60 -7.92 2.39
N GLN A 330 25.74 -7.60 3.02
CA GLN A 330 26.39 -6.30 2.85
C GLN A 330 26.85 -6.06 1.41
N LEU A 331 27.37 -7.08 0.74
CA LEU A 331 27.77 -6.99 -0.66
C LEU A 331 26.57 -6.74 -1.58
N GLU A 332 25.50 -7.52 -1.41
CA GLU A 332 24.28 -7.38 -2.21
C GLU A 332 23.57 -6.05 -1.95
N ALA A 333 23.58 -5.53 -0.71
CA ALA A 333 23.03 -4.20 -0.39
C ALA A 333 23.75 -3.09 -1.19
N LYS A 334 25.08 -3.19 -1.36
CA LYS A 334 25.84 -2.24 -2.20
C LYS A 334 25.50 -2.37 -3.68
N ARG A 335 25.27 -3.60 -4.16
CA ARG A 335 24.82 -3.83 -5.55
C ARG A 335 23.44 -3.23 -5.79
N ALA A 336 22.50 -3.46 -4.85
CA ALA A 336 21.18 -2.86 -4.89
C ALA A 336 21.24 -1.32 -4.92
N GLN A 337 22.08 -0.71 -4.06
CA GLN A 337 22.30 0.74 -4.05
C GLN A 337 22.84 1.27 -5.38
N ALA A 338 23.83 0.59 -5.98
CA ALA A 338 24.37 0.98 -7.28
C ALA A 338 23.30 0.89 -8.39
N LEU A 339 22.49 -0.16 -8.37
CA LEU A 339 21.38 -0.34 -9.32
C LEU A 339 20.30 0.73 -9.14
N LEU A 340 20.00 1.16 -7.91
CA LEU A 340 19.07 2.26 -7.64
C LEU A 340 19.55 3.58 -8.26
N ILE A 341 20.83 3.91 -8.08
CA ILE A 341 21.42 5.15 -8.61
C ILE A 341 21.41 5.15 -10.13
N ASP A 342 21.84 4.04 -10.75
CA ASP A 342 21.85 3.90 -12.22
C ASP A 342 20.43 3.88 -12.80
N GLY A 343 19.52 3.15 -12.15
CA GLY A 343 18.13 3.03 -12.56
C GLY A 343 17.34 4.33 -12.45
N ALA A 344 17.71 5.24 -11.56
CA ALA A 344 17.10 6.55 -11.40
C ALA A 344 17.47 7.56 -12.51
N ASP A 345 18.41 7.24 -13.42
CA ASP A 345 18.75 8.14 -14.53
C ASP A 345 17.54 8.34 -15.47
N VAL A 346 17.05 9.58 -15.47
CA VAL A 346 15.92 10.06 -16.27
C VAL A 346 16.32 10.57 -17.66
N THR A 347 17.60 10.52 -18.02
CA THR A 347 18.10 11.06 -19.28
C THR A 347 17.39 10.42 -20.49
N GLY A 348 16.73 11.26 -21.30
CA GLY A 348 16.03 10.84 -22.50
C GLY A 348 14.67 10.18 -22.27
N LEU A 349 14.16 10.15 -21.04
CA LEU A 349 12.86 9.57 -20.70
C LEU A 349 11.72 10.60 -20.82
N GLY A 350 10.54 10.13 -21.21
CA GLY A 350 9.30 10.92 -21.18
C GLY A 350 8.62 10.93 -19.81
N VAL A 351 7.61 11.79 -19.63
CA VAL A 351 6.88 11.98 -18.37
C VAL A 351 6.35 10.67 -17.77
N GLU A 352 5.78 9.80 -18.60
CA GLU A 352 5.21 8.53 -18.16
C GLU A 352 6.27 7.55 -17.65
N GLN A 353 7.44 7.55 -18.29
CA GLN A 353 8.57 6.71 -17.89
C GLN A 353 9.14 7.22 -16.56
N VAL A 354 9.34 8.54 -16.44
CA VAL A 354 9.80 9.17 -15.19
C VAL A 354 8.83 8.91 -14.04
N ALA A 355 7.51 9.02 -14.26
CA ALA A 355 6.51 8.74 -13.24
C ALA A 355 6.43 7.25 -12.86
N SER A 356 6.82 6.34 -13.76
CA SER A 356 6.80 4.89 -13.52
C SER A 356 8.09 4.36 -12.89
N LEU A 357 9.22 5.05 -13.06
CA LEU A 357 10.53 4.64 -12.53
C LEU A 357 10.54 4.36 -11.01
N PRO A 358 9.96 5.21 -10.15
CA PRO A 358 9.94 4.96 -8.70
C PRO A 358 9.37 3.60 -8.31
N PHE A 359 8.38 3.12 -9.06
CA PHE A 359 7.72 1.83 -8.80
C PHE A 359 8.55 0.63 -9.27
N ALA A 360 9.29 0.77 -10.37
CA ALA A 360 10.28 -0.23 -10.78
C ALA A 360 11.49 -0.28 -9.83
N LEU A 361 11.84 0.87 -9.22
CA LEU A 361 12.94 1.00 -8.28
C LEU A 361 12.56 0.57 -6.84
N ALA A 362 11.29 0.69 -6.45
CA ALA A 362 10.83 0.39 -5.10
C ALA A 362 11.17 -1.04 -4.61
N PRO A 363 11.04 -2.12 -5.41
CA PRO A 363 11.52 -3.44 -5.00
C PRO A 363 13.03 -3.48 -4.71
N ILE A 364 13.83 -2.75 -5.50
CA ILE A 364 15.28 -2.67 -5.29
C ILE A 364 15.59 -1.86 -4.02
N ALA A 365 14.83 -0.79 -3.75
CA ALA A 365 14.93 0.00 -2.53
C ALA A 365 14.62 -0.87 -1.31
N TYR A 366 13.53 -1.64 -1.36
CA TYR A 366 13.21 -2.63 -0.33
C TYR A 366 14.34 -3.64 -0.12
N ALA A 367 14.85 -4.24 -1.21
CA ALA A 367 15.95 -5.19 -1.15
C ALA A 367 17.18 -4.58 -0.48
N GLN A 368 17.55 -3.33 -0.82
CA GLN A 368 18.67 -2.62 -0.21
C GLN A 368 18.49 -2.47 1.31
N GLY A 369 17.31 -2.07 1.78
CA GLY A 369 17.02 -1.93 3.22
C GLY A 369 16.99 -3.27 3.95
N ALA A 370 16.32 -4.28 3.39
CA ALA A 370 16.25 -5.63 3.95
C ALA A 370 17.64 -6.28 4.06
N LEU A 371 18.46 -6.17 3.01
CA LEU A 371 19.84 -6.67 3.02
C LEU A 371 20.72 -5.93 4.03
N THR A 372 20.50 -4.62 4.20
CA THR A 372 21.18 -3.81 5.24
C THR A 372 20.78 -4.26 6.64
N ALA A 373 19.49 -4.55 6.86
CA ALA A 373 18.98 -5.07 8.12
C ALA A 373 19.55 -6.47 8.44
N ILE A 374 19.67 -7.35 7.45
CA ILE A 374 20.34 -8.66 7.61
C ILE A 374 21.81 -8.46 7.97
N ALA A 375 22.54 -7.61 7.24
CA ALA A 375 23.96 -7.39 7.46
C ALA A 375 24.28 -6.85 8.87
N SER A 376 23.44 -5.97 9.41
CA SER A 376 23.65 -5.35 10.73
C SER A 376 23.03 -6.17 11.87
N GLY A 377 21.81 -6.69 11.69
CA GLY A 377 20.99 -7.29 12.74
C GLY A 377 21.25 -8.77 13.00
N LEU A 378 21.88 -9.51 12.07
CA LEU A 378 22.15 -10.94 12.27
C LEU A 378 23.20 -11.19 13.35
N ASN A 379 24.09 -10.22 13.58
CA ASN A 379 25.23 -10.34 14.51
C ASN A 379 24.82 -10.63 15.96
N ASP A 380 23.65 -10.16 16.38
CA ASP A 380 23.14 -10.30 17.75
C ASP A 380 22.27 -11.56 17.98
N SER A 381 21.95 -12.29 16.91
CA SER A 381 21.06 -13.46 16.98
C SER A 381 21.83 -14.76 17.24
N GLY A 382 21.53 -15.49 18.32
CA GLY A 382 22.15 -16.79 18.64
C GLY A 382 21.47 -18.02 18.02
N ASP A 383 20.35 -17.82 17.33
CA ASP A 383 19.41 -18.86 16.92
C ASP A 383 19.65 -19.34 15.48
N ASP A 384 19.78 -20.65 15.28
CA ASP A 384 19.95 -21.25 13.96
C ASP A 384 18.74 -20.98 13.06
N ASP A 385 17.53 -20.91 13.60
CA ASP A 385 16.34 -20.60 12.80
C ASP A 385 16.37 -19.18 12.24
N ALA A 386 16.94 -18.22 12.97
CA ALA A 386 17.16 -16.86 12.50
C ALA A 386 18.19 -16.81 11.36
N ILE A 387 19.26 -17.61 11.45
CA ILE A 387 20.28 -17.75 10.40
C ILE A 387 19.66 -18.34 9.12
N LEU A 388 18.84 -19.39 9.27
CA LEU A 388 18.16 -20.05 8.17
C LEU A 388 17.12 -19.14 7.50
N ALA A 389 16.39 -18.33 8.27
CA ALA A 389 15.46 -17.33 7.74
C ALA A 389 16.21 -16.23 6.97
N ALA A 390 17.32 -15.71 7.53
CA ALA A 390 18.13 -14.69 6.87
C ALA A 390 18.80 -15.20 5.58
N ALA A 391 19.19 -16.47 5.52
CA ALA A 391 19.71 -17.07 4.30
C ALA A 391 18.66 -17.11 3.18
N ALA A 392 17.43 -17.48 3.52
CA ALA A 392 16.32 -17.47 2.56
C ALA A 392 16.00 -16.04 2.11
N GLU A 393 15.93 -15.09 3.03
CA GLU A 393 15.67 -13.68 2.73
C GLU A 393 16.77 -13.06 1.86
N LEU A 394 18.04 -13.31 2.16
CA LEU A 394 19.17 -12.90 1.34
C LEU A 394 19.03 -13.39 -0.11
N ALA A 395 18.67 -14.66 -0.30
CA ALA A 395 18.49 -15.23 -1.64
C ALA A 395 17.30 -14.59 -2.39
N ASP A 396 16.22 -14.31 -1.68
CA ASP A 396 15.04 -13.64 -2.23
C ASP A 396 15.37 -12.21 -2.69
N GLN A 397 16.02 -11.42 -1.83
CA GLN A 397 16.42 -10.05 -2.17
C GLN A 397 17.50 -9.99 -3.24
N ARG A 398 18.38 -10.99 -3.29
CA ARG A 398 19.32 -11.14 -4.41
C ARG A 398 18.59 -11.41 -5.73
N PHE A 399 17.54 -12.23 -5.72
CA PHE A 399 16.71 -12.43 -6.91
C PHE A 399 16.04 -11.13 -7.36
N VAL A 400 15.62 -10.27 -6.42
CA VAL A 400 15.10 -8.93 -6.75
C VAL A 400 16.16 -8.10 -7.48
N VAL A 401 17.40 -8.07 -6.96
CA VAL A 401 18.52 -7.30 -7.55
C VAL A 401 18.98 -7.85 -8.90
N ASP A 402 19.00 -9.17 -9.07
CA ASP A 402 19.52 -9.84 -10.27
C ASP A 402 18.47 -9.97 -11.40
N VAL A 403 17.18 -9.92 -11.07
CA VAL A 403 16.08 -10.21 -12.02
C VAL A 403 15.00 -9.14 -11.98
N ILE A 404 14.25 -9.04 -10.87
CA ILE A 404 12.99 -8.26 -10.85
C ILE A 404 13.26 -6.77 -11.11
N GLY A 405 14.27 -6.21 -10.46
CA GLY A 405 14.68 -4.82 -10.64
C GLY A 405 15.09 -4.51 -12.08
N PRO A 406 16.09 -5.22 -12.64
CA PRO A 406 16.49 -5.05 -14.03
C PRO A 406 15.34 -5.24 -15.04
N ASP A 407 14.52 -6.28 -14.88
CA ASP A 407 13.39 -6.56 -15.78
C ASP A 407 12.35 -5.41 -15.72
N GLY A 408 12.05 -4.91 -14.51
CA GLY A 408 11.16 -3.76 -14.33
C GLY A 408 11.68 -2.47 -14.95
N LEU A 409 12.98 -2.18 -14.79
CA LEU A 409 13.63 -1.03 -15.42
C LEU A 409 13.62 -1.13 -16.95
N GLU A 410 13.87 -2.32 -17.49
CA GLU A 410 13.82 -2.56 -18.94
C GLU A 410 12.41 -2.32 -19.49
N VAL A 411 11.37 -2.82 -18.81
CA VAL A 411 9.97 -2.57 -19.18
C VAL A 411 9.62 -1.08 -19.16
N VAL A 412 9.99 -0.34 -18.10
CA VAL A 412 9.73 1.10 -18.01
C VAL A 412 10.45 1.85 -19.14
N ARG A 413 11.72 1.53 -19.41
CA ARG A 413 12.49 2.18 -20.48
C ARG A 413 12.01 1.79 -21.89
N ALA A 414 11.44 0.60 -22.03
CA ALA A 414 10.84 0.08 -23.26
C ALA A 414 9.45 0.69 -23.56
N SER A 415 8.73 1.19 -22.55
CA SER A 415 7.39 1.75 -22.71
C SER A 415 7.37 2.98 -23.62
N SER A 416 6.33 3.10 -24.44
CA SER A 416 6.24 4.15 -25.46
C SER A 416 5.84 5.48 -24.85
N SER A 417 6.77 6.43 -24.73
CA SER A 417 6.41 7.82 -24.44
C SER A 417 6.03 8.52 -25.74
N ARG A 418 4.79 9.06 -25.83
CA ARG A 418 4.62 10.23 -26.71
C ARG A 418 5.55 11.30 -26.16
N GLN A 419 6.43 11.85 -27.01
CA GLN A 419 7.32 12.95 -26.64
C GLN A 419 6.50 14.19 -26.26
N SER A 420 5.99 14.22 -25.04
CA SER A 420 5.71 15.47 -24.34
C SER A 420 7.02 15.83 -23.65
N ALA A 421 7.60 16.99 -24.01
CA ALA A 421 8.71 17.53 -23.24
C ALA A 421 8.27 17.64 -21.78
N LEU A 422 9.13 17.23 -20.85
CA LEU A 422 8.86 17.30 -19.42
C LEU A 422 8.78 18.79 -19.02
N VAL A 423 7.60 19.39 -19.09
CA VAL A 423 7.37 20.78 -18.67
C VAL A 423 6.68 20.76 -17.31
N ARG A 424 7.38 20.27 -16.28
CA ARG A 424 7.36 20.86 -14.92
C ARG A 424 8.31 20.17 -13.94
N ALA A 425 8.78 21.02 -13.03
CA ALA A 425 9.84 20.94 -12.03
C ALA A 425 9.87 19.70 -11.12
N PRO A 426 11.01 19.48 -10.44
CA PRO A 426 11.18 18.52 -9.35
C PRO A 426 9.97 18.47 -8.36
N GLU A 427 9.37 19.62 -8.08
CA GLU A 427 8.23 19.77 -7.15
C GLU A 427 7.02 18.82 -7.36
N PHE A 428 6.82 18.22 -8.53
CA PHE A 428 5.76 17.24 -8.78
C PHE A 428 5.92 15.96 -7.93
N LEU A 429 7.12 15.36 -7.89
CA LEU A 429 7.34 14.10 -7.18
C LEU A 429 7.50 14.32 -5.68
N SER A 430 8.13 15.43 -5.27
CA SER A 430 8.39 15.72 -3.85
C SER A 430 7.12 15.80 -3.00
N GLY A 431 6.02 16.33 -3.55
CA GLY A 431 4.72 16.32 -2.88
C GLY A 431 4.19 14.91 -2.60
N TYR A 432 4.36 13.99 -3.55
CA TYR A 432 4.00 12.57 -3.37
C TYR A 432 4.97 11.84 -2.43
N THR A 433 6.26 12.16 -2.48
CA THR A 433 7.28 11.61 -1.57
C THR A 433 6.95 11.92 -0.11
N ASP A 434 6.82 13.21 0.21
CA ASP A 434 6.51 13.68 1.57
C ASP A 434 5.22 13.06 2.10
N PHE A 435 4.25 12.93 1.22
CA PHE A 435 2.96 12.32 1.47
C PHE A 435 3.07 10.84 1.85
N LEU A 436 3.81 10.03 1.08
CA LEU A 436 4.00 8.60 1.34
C LEU A 436 4.83 8.36 2.61
N LEU A 437 5.87 9.19 2.85
CA LEU A 437 6.69 9.12 4.05
C LEU A 437 5.86 9.36 5.32
N ARG A 438 4.99 10.37 5.33
CA ARG A 438 4.09 10.63 6.46
C ARG A 438 3.20 9.44 6.79
N GLY A 439 2.62 8.82 5.76
CA GLY A 439 1.83 7.59 5.93
C GLY A 439 2.67 6.46 6.55
N ALA A 440 3.86 6.22 5.99
CA ALA A 440 4.74 5.15 6.43
C ALA A 440 5.23 5.34 7.88
N ASP A 441 5.54 6.57 8.27
CA ASP A 441 5.97 6.91 9.64
C ASP A 441 4.87 6.68 10.67
N ALA A 442 3.63 7.07 10.36
CA ALA A 442 2.48 6.80 11.23
C ALA A 442 2.28 5.28 11.42
N THR A 443 2.45 4.50 10.35
CA THR A 443 2.37 3.04 10.36
C THR A 443 3.52 2.41 11.14
N LEU A 444 4.75 2.92 11.03
CA LEU A 444 5.88 2.47 11.85
C LEU A 444 5.66 2.78 13.34
N GLU A 445 5.09 3.93 13.67
CA GLU A 445 4.74 4.28 15.05
C GLU A 445 3.65 3.37 15.62
N TYR A 446 2.66 2.99 14.80
CA TYR A 446 1.73 1.91 15.14
C TYR A 446 2.46 0.60 15.45
N LEU A 447 3.34 0.13 14.56
CA LEU A 447 4.07 -1.13 14.75
C LEU A 447 4.87 -1.10 16.06
N ARG A 448 5.51 0.03 16.38
CA ARG A 448 6.23 0.24 17.65
C ARG A 448 5.29 0.17 18.85
N ALA A 449 4.13 0.82 18.79
CA ALA A 449 3.15 0.83 19.87
C ALA A 449 2.57 -0.56 20.18
N VAL A 450 2.25 -1.35 19.14
CA VAL A 450 1.71 -2.70 19.33
C VAL A 450 2.81 -3.68 19.79
N SER A 451 4.05 -3.52 19.31
CA SER A 451 5.20 -4.32 19.75
C SER A 451 5.45 -4.26 21.26
N GLY A 452 5.05 -3.17 21.92
CA GLY A 452 5.19 -2.98 23.37
C GLY A 452 4.06 -3.53 24.24
N THR A 453 2.93 -3.99 23.67
CA THR A 453 1.71 -4.28 24.44
C THR A 453 1.27 -5.75 24.46
N ARG A 454 1.70 -6.62 23.53
CA ARG A 454 1.56 -8.09 23.66
C ARG A 454 2.68 -8.86 22.92
N PRO A 455 3.54 -9.61 23.63
CA PRO A 455 4.42 -10.59 23.00
C PRO A 455 3.61 -11.86 22.69
N SER A 456 3.52 -12.25 21.42
CA SER A 456 3.05 -13.59 21.05
C SER A 456 4.17 -14.40 20.40
N THR A 457 4.19 -15.69 20.72
CA THR A 457 5.34 -16.61 20.65
C THR A 457 5.59 -17.22 19.27
N ARG A 458 5.66 -16.42 18.19
CA ARG A 458 6.04 -16.92 16.86
C ARG A 458 7.17 -16.08 16.24
N PRO A 459 8.10 -16.70 15.48
CA PRO A 459 9.19 -15.97 14.83
C PRO A 459 8.59 -15.13 13.69
N GLY A 460 8.61 -13.80 13.87
CA GLY A 460 7.90 -12.83 13.02
C GLY A 460 7.57 -11.55 13.79
N ASN A 461 8.53 -11.03 14.57
CA ASN A 461 8.27 -9.92 15.47
C ASN A 461 7.90 -8.65 14.69
N ALA A 462 6.89 -7.91 15.13
CA ALA A 462 6.65 -6.53 14.70
C ALA A 462 7.91 -5.63 14.93
N ALA A 463 8.78 -6.00 15.89
CA ALA A 463 10.11 -5.41 16.07
C ALA A 463 11.12 -5.78 14.97
N GLN A 464 11.07 -7.01 14.41
CA GLN A 464 11.92 -7.40 13.27
C GLN A 464 11.44 -6.74 11.98
N ALA A 465 10.12 -6.64 11.81
CA ALA A 465 9.49 -5.89 10.74
C ALA A 465 9.86 -4.39 10.80
N ALA A 466 9.72 -3.76 11.97
CA ALA A 466 10.17 -2.38 12.20
C ALA A 466 11.68 -2.20 11.95
N ALA A 467 12.51 -3.16 12.39
CA ALA A 467 13.95 -3.12 12.14
C ALA A 467 14.33 -3.23 10.65
N ALA A 468 13.48 -3.83 9.81
CA ALA A 468 13.68 -3.87 8.36
C ALA A 468 13.25 -2.56 7.67
N LEU A 469 12.30 -1.83 8.27
CA LEU A 469 11.82 -0.54 7.77
C LEU A 469 12.78 0.62 8.10
N GLU A 470 13.46 0.56 9.24
CA GLU A 470 14.36 1.64 9.67
C GLU A 470 15.49 1.94 8.66
N PRO A 471 16.21 0.96 8.11
CA PRO A 471 17.20 1.23 7.06
C PRO A 471 16.60 1.90 5.83
N LEU A 472 15.36 1.57 5.44
CA LEU A 472 14.68 2.19 4.29
C LEU A 472 14.40 3.67 4.54
N ALA A 473 13.88 4.01 5.72
CA ALA A 473 13.59 5.38 6.11
C ALA A 473 14.84 6.28 6.08
N HIS A 474 16.03 5.72 6.35
CA HIS A 474 17.29 6.46 6.39
C HIS A 474 18.12 6.37 5.09
N ALA A 475 17.71 5.53 4.12
CA ALA A 475 18.46 5.30 2.89
C ALA A 475 18.10 6.27 1.75
N ALA A 476 16.98 6.99 1.86
CA ALA A 476 16.62 8.04 0.91
C ALA A 476 17.65 9.20 0.93
N PRO A 477 17.97 9.81 -0.23
CA PRO A 477 18.78 11.03 -0.28
C PRO A 477 18.26 12.09 0.69
N SER A 478 19.14 12.76 1.45
CA SER A 478 18.72 13.77 2.44
C SER A 478 18.39 15.14 1.83
N SER A 479 18.73 15.35 0.56
CA SER A 479 18.41 16.55 -0.22
C SER A 479 18.17 16.18 -1.67
N VAL A 480 17.19 16.83 -2.29
CA VAL A 480 16.95 16.76 -3.73
C VAL A 480 17.77 17.83 -4.44
N SER A 481 18.64 17.43 -5.37
CA SER A 481 19.38 18.38 -6.22
C SER A 481 18.92 18.39 -7.68
N ASP A 482 18.39 17.27 -8.17
CA ASP A 482 17.81 17.13 -9.51
C ASP A 482 16.64 16.11 -9.53
N LEU A 483 16.06 15.89 -10.71
CA LEU A 483 14.92 14.99 -10.89
C LEU A 483 15.26 13.51 -10.65
N SER A 484 16.52 13.10 -10.86
CA SER A 484 16.96 11.73 -10.57
C SER A 484 16.99 11.49 -9.06
N ASP A 485 17.44 12.47 -8.28
CA ASP A 485 17.40 12.42 -6.80
C ASP A 485 15.96 12.27 -6.29
N GLU A 486 14.98 12.93 -6.93
CA GLU A 486 13.58 12.79 -6.54
C GLU A 486 12.96 11.45 -6.90
N VAL A 487 13.25 10.95 -8.10
CA VAL A 487 12.83 9.60 -8.50
C VAL A 487 13.34 8.59 -7.48
N LEU A 488 14.59 8.75 -7.04
CA LEU A 488 15.19 7.91 -6.03
C LEU A 488 14.53 8.07 -4.65
N GLN A 489 14.31 9.30 -4.17
CA GLN A 489 13.59 9.53 -2.92
C GLN A 489 12.18 8.93 -2.94
N LEU A 490 11.45 9.12 -4.04
CA LEU A 490 10.10 8.58 -4.19
C LEU A 490 10.13 7.05 -4.24
N ALA A 491 11.13 6.43 -4.86
CA ALA A 491 11.27 4.97 -4.84
C ALA A 491 11.40 4.42 -3.42
N TYR A 492 12.20 5.08 -2.56
CA TYR A 492 12.30 4.73 -1.15
C TYR A 492 10.99 4.99 -0.40
N ALA A 493 10.30 6.10 -0.67
CA ALA A 493 9.03 6.40 -0.03
C ALA A 493 7.93 5.39 -0.41
N VAL A 494 7.86 5.01 -1.69
CA VAL A 494 6.97 3.95 -2.19
C VAL A 494 7.28 2.62 -1.50
N ALA A 495 8.55 2.22 -1.45
CA ALA A 495 8.97 0.98 -0.79
C ALA A 495 8.64 0.99 0.71
N TYR A 496 8.97 2.07 1.41
CA TYR A 496 8.74 2.21 2.85
C TYR A 496 7.25 2.14 3.18
N PHE A 497 6.42 2.88 2.43
CA PHE A 497 4.98 2.90 2.62
C PHE A 497 4.31 1.56 2.29
N LEU A 498 4.65 0.93 1.16
CA LEU A 498 4.11 -0.37 0.76
C LEU A 498 4.38 -1.45 1.80
N VAL A 499 5.62 -1.53 2.26
CA VAL A 499 6.06 -2.58 3.18
C VAL A 499 5.50 -2.35 4.57
N SER A 500 5.44 -1.10 5.05
CA SER A 500 4.86 -0.81 6.36
C SER A 500 3.39 -1.20 6.42
N GLU A 501 2.63 -0.94 5.36
CA GLU A 501 1.20 -1.28 5.27
C GLU A 501 0.95 -2.78 5.15
N ASP A 502 1.78 -3.53 4.40
CA ASP A 502 1.72 -5.00 4.39
C ASP A 502 1.79 -5.57 5.80
N LEU A 503 2.75 -5.07 6.58
CA LEU A 503 3.01 -5.54 7.93
C LEU A 503 1.82 -5.30 8.84
N VAL A 504 1.18 -4.13 8.74
CA VAL A 504 -0.03 -3.80 9.51
C VAL A 504 -1.22 -4.62 9.05
N SER A 505 -1.43 -4.76 7.73
CA SER A 505 -2.49 -5.57 7.16
C SER A 505 -2.40 -7.02 7.65
N ARG A 506 -1.22 -7.65 7.54
CA ARG A 506 -0.98 -9.01 8.04
C ARG A 506 -1.16 -9.14 9.54
N GLN A 507 -0.71 -8.16 10.31
CA GLN A 507 -0.91 -8.13 11.76
C GLN A 507 -2.39 -8.06 12.12
N SER A 508 -3.18 -7.25 11.41
CA SER A 508 -4.63 -7.15 11.61
C SER A 508 -5.37 -8.46 11.30
N LEU A 509 -4.82 -9.23 10.37
CA LEU A 509 -5.31 -10.55 9.95
C LEU A 509 -4.75 -11.70 10.80
N ALA A 510 -3.82 -11.42 11.73
CA ALA A 510 -3.01 -12.44 12.41
C ALA A 510 -2.32 -13.42 11.44
N LEU A 511 -2.00 -12.97 10.22
CA LEU A 511 -1.31 -13.79 9.23
C LEU A 511 0.17 -13.90 9.55
N PRO A 512 0.78 -15.08 9.31
CA PRO A 512 2.22 -15.25 9.43
C PRO A 512 2.98 -14.39 8.40
N PRO A 513 4.24 -14.03 8.68
CA PRO A 513 5.11 -13.38 7.71
C PRO A 513 5.31 -14.28 6.46
N PRO A 514 5.73 -13.71 5.32
CA PRO A 514 5.80 -14.47 4.07
C PRO A 514 6.80 -15.64 4.13
N GLY A 515 6.30 -16.87 4.02
CA GLY A 515 7.10 -18.09 3.98
C GLY A 515 6.22 -19.35 3.94
N LEU A 516 6.78 -20.47 3.48
CA LEU A 516 6.20 -21.80 3.70
C LEU A 516 6.11 -22.05 5.22
N GLU A 517 4.89 -22.20 5.75
CA GLU A 517 4.69 -22.77 7.08
C GLU A 517 5.27 -24.20 7.13
N ALA A 518 5.66 -24.66 8.32
CA ALA A 518 6.32 -25.95 8.52
C ALA A 518 5.45 -27.17 8.13
N ASP A 519 4.14 -26.99 7.97
CA ASP A 519 3.17 -28.00 7.58
C ASP A 519 2.64 -27.85 6.14
N GLY A 520 3.00 -26.75 5.43
CA GLY A 520 2.57 -26.50 4.06
C GLY A 520 1.06 -26.25 3.88
N GLU A 521 0.28 -26.10 4.96
CA GLU A 521 -1.16 -25.80 4.89
C GLU A 521 -1.44 -24.32 5.19
N LEU A 522 -1.84 -23.59 4.14
CA LEU A 522 -2.51 -22.29 4.30
C LEU A 522 -4.03 -22.53 4.34
N ARG A 523 -4.75 -21.76 5.13
CA ARG A 523 -6.22 -21.82 5.17
C ARG A 523 -6.81 -21.04 3.99
N ASP A 524 -7.98 -21.48 3.52
CA ASP A 524 -8.83 -20.76 2.57
C ASP A 524 -9.30 -19.45 3.21
N ASP A 525 -8.50 -18.40 3.09
CA ASP A 525 -8.80 -17.10 3.67
C ASP A 525 -9.56 -16.25 2.64
N THR A 526 -10.89 -16.32 2.72
CA THR A 526 -11.80 -15.55 1.85
C THR A 526 -11.52 -14.04 1.91
N ALA A 527 -10.97 -13.51 3.02
CA ALA A 527 -10.62 -12.10 3.14
C ALA A 527 -9.43 -11.71 2.26
N LEU A 528 -8.41 -12.58 2.18
CA LEU A 528 -7.26 -12.36 1.31
C LEU A 528 -7.68 -12.41 -0.17
N LEU A 529 -8.48 -13.41 -0.56
CA LEU A 529 -9.00 -13.52 -1.92
C LEU A 529 -9.85 -12.29 -2.32
N ALA A 530 -10.66 -11.80 -1.38
CA ALA A 530 -11.44 -10.58 -1.58
C ALA A 530 -10.52 -9.36 -1.79
N ALA A 531 -9.45 -9.23 -1.00
CA ALA A 531 -8.51 -8.12 -1.13
C ALA A 531 -7.80 -8.13 -2.49
N VAL A 532 -7.28 -9.29 -2.92
CA VAL A 532 -6.57 -9.42 -4.21
C VAL A 532 -7.51 -9.15 -5.40
N ALA A 533 -8.81 -9.50 -5.27
CA ALA A 533 -9.81 -9.18 -6.27
C ALA A 533 -10.12 -7.67 -6.35
N SER A 534 -10.19 -7.00 -5.19
CA SER A 534 -10.39 -5.55 -5.08
C SER A 534 -9.26 -4.76 -5.72
N GLY A 535 -8.00 -5.03 -5.35
CA GLY A 535 -6.85 -4.33 -5.93
C GLY A 535 -6.75 -4.52 -7.45
N ARG A 536 -7.09 -5.72 -7.95
CA ARG A 536 -7.19 -5.99 -9.40
C ARG A 536 -8.19 -5.05 -10.06
N ARG A 537 -9.39 -4.95 -9.49
CA ARG A 537 -10.46 -4.13 -10.05
C ARG A 537 -10.03 -2.67 -10.12
N LEU A 538 -9.38 -2.17 -9.07
CA LEU A 538 -8.93 -0.78 -9.00
C LEU A 538 -7.80 -0.50 -10.01
N ALA A 539 -6.79 -1.36 -10.08
CA ALA A 539 -5.72 -1.25 -11.09
C ALA A 539 -6.29 -1.23 -12.52
N LEU A 540 -7.25 -2.10 -12.82
CA LEU A 540 -7.93 -2.14 -14.12
C LEU A 540 -8.77 -0.89 -14.41
N LEU A 541 -9.52 -0.39 -13.43
CA LEU A 541 -10.34 0.82 -13.58
C LEU A 541 -9.47 2.03 -13.93
N TYR A 542 -8.38 2.26 -13.20
CA TYR A 542 -7.50 3.39 -13.44
C TYR A 542 -6.67 3.24 -14.71
N GLY A 543 -6.15 2.05 -15.00
CA GLY A 543 -5.44 1.77 -16.25
C GLY A 543 -6.32 1.99 -17.49
N SER A 544 -7.56 1.51 -17.47
CA SER A 544 -8.50 1.67 -18.59
C SER A 544 -8.82 3.15 -18.84
N SER A 545 -8.99 3.94 -17.77
CA SER A 545 -9.23 5.38 -17.91
C SER A 545 -8.06 6.14 -18.49
N LEU A 546 -6.82 5.75 -18.19
CA LEU A 546 -5.65 6.35 -18.82
C LEU A 546 -5.63 6.04 -20.32
N VAL A 547 -5.93 4.81 -20.71
CA VAL A 547 -6.03 4.43 -22.13
C VAL A 547 -7.14 5.23 -22.83
N GLU A 548 -8.32 5.37 -22.22
CA GLU A 548 -9.42 6.20 -22.76
C GLU A 548 -9.02 7.68 -22.90
N ALA A 549 -8.22 8.20 -21.98
CA ALA A 549 -7.61 9.53 -22.07
C ALA A 549 -6.50 9.62 -23.14
N GLY A 550 -6.33 8.60 -23.98
CA GLY A 550 -5.34 8.55 -25.05
C GLY A 550 -3.92 8.35 -24.56
N SER A 551 -3.74 7.87 -23.33
CA SER A 551 -2.43 7.54 -22.76
C SER A 551 -1.95 6.20 -23.30
N GLY A 552 -0.74 6.16 -23.88
CA GLY A 552 -0.07 4.92 -24.28
C GLY A 552 0.57 4.24 -23.08
N VAL A 553 -0.12 4.19 -21.94
CA VAL A 553 0.45 3.77 -20.67
C VAL A 553 0.64 2.26 -20.69
N ASP A 554 1.80 1.87 -21.21
CA ASP A 554 2.25 0.49 -21.28
C ASP A 554 2.73 -0.01 -19.90
N SER A 555 2.95 0.90 -18.94
CA SER A 555 3.53 0.62 -17.63
C SER A 555 2.54 0.08 -16.59
N ALA A 556 1.23 0.28 -16.78
CA ALA A 556 0.21 -0.16 -15.82
C ALA A 556 -0.01 -1.69 -15.78
N LEU A 557 0.72 -2.46 -16.58
CA LEU A 557 0.20 -3.73 -17.08
C LEU A 557 1.00 -4.95 -16.68
N TRP A 558 2.32 -4.89 -16.50
CA TRP A 558 3.05 -6.14 -16.24
C TRP A 558 2.84 -6.64 -14.80
N SER A 559 3.02 -5.80 -13.78
CA SER A 559 2.75 -6.15 -12.37
C SER A 559 1.27 -6.44 -12.11
N SER A 560 0.38 -5.61 -12.69
CA SER A 560 -1.06 -5.78 -12.64
C SER A 560 -1.54 -7.04 -13.35
N ALA A 561 -1.14 -7.28 -14.60
CA ALA A 561 -1.60 -8.43 -15.38
C ALA A 561 -1.10 -9.75 -14.80
N TRP A 562 0.12 -9.77 -14.26
CA TRP A 562 0.58 -10.92 -13.47
C TRP A 562 -0.33 -11.14 -12.26
N GLY A 563 -0.54 -10.13 -11.42
CA GLY A 563 -1.44 -10.25 -10.26
C GLY A 563 -2.88 -10.63 -10.64
N ILE A 564 -3.36 -10.14 -11.78
CA ILE A 564 -4.67 -10.43 -12.38
C ILE A 564 -4.77 -11.88 -12.86
N SER A 565 -3.71 -12.42 -13.45
CA SER A 565 -3.68 -13.76 -14.04
C SER A 565 -3.53 -14.87 -12.98
N GLN A 566 -2.83 -14.60 -11.87
CA GLN A 566 -2.79 -15.51 -10.72
C GLN A 566 -4.19 -15.76 -10.15
N LEU A 567 -5.08 -14.77 -10.24
CA LEU A 567 -6.47 -14.87 -9.80
C LEU A 567 -7.38 -15.68 -10.73
N HIS A 568 -6.96 -15.98 -11.97
CA HIS A 568 -7.74 -16.83 -12.89
C HIS A 568 -7.46 -18.32 -12.67
N ALA A 569 -6.36 -18.66 -11.99
CA ALA A 569 -6.14 -20.02 -11.50
C ALA A 569 -6.98 -20.21 -10.23
N ASP A 570 -7.83 -21.24 -10.17
CA ASP A 570 -8.63 -21.56 -8.99
C ASP A 570 -7.73 -21.54 -7.73
N LEU A 571 -7.88 -20.50 -6.92
CA LEU A 571 -7.04 -20.25 -5.75
C LEU A 571 -7.42 -21.23 -4.63
N ALA A 572 -6.97 -22.47 -4.77
CA ALA A 572 -6.93 -23.42 -3.66
C ALA A 572 -5.93 -22.91 -2.60
N PRO A 573 -6.18 -23.17 -1.30
CA PRO A 573 -5.22 -22.90 -0.22
C PRO A 573 -3.86 -23.55 -0.53
N SER A 574 -2.90 -22.76 -1.01
CA SER A 574 -1.64 -23.25 -1.58
C SER A 574 -0.64 -22.10 -1.75
N HIS A 575 0.52 -22.38 -2.34
CA HIS A 575 1.48 -21.37 -2.78
C HIS A 575 0.87 -20.19 -3.56
N ALA A 576 -0.25 -20.42 -4.25
CA ALA A 576 -1.01 -19.37 -4.93
C ALA A 576 -1.56 -18.29 -3.98
N THR A 577 -1.78 -18.62 -2.70
CA THR A 577 -2.22 -17.70 -1.65
C THR A 577 -1.11 -16.72 -1.23
N LEU A 578 0.14 -17.19 -1.11
CA LEU A 578 1.30 -16.31 -0.89
C LEU A 578 1.58 -15.43 -2.11
N ALA A 579 1.31 -15.95 -3.32
CA ALA A 579 1.35 -15.16 -4.55
C ALA A 579 0.29 -14.04 -4.55
N GLY A 580 -0.87 -14.28 -3.94
CA GLY A 580 -1.90 -13.26 -3.74
C GLY A 580 -1.44 -12.07 -2.89
N LEU A 581 -0.71 -12.31 -1.80
CA LEU A 581 -0.13 -11.22 -0.99
C LEU A 581 0.91 -10.40 -1.77
N ALA A 582 1.75 -11.07 -2.57
CA ALA A 582 2.68 -10.36 -3.46
C ALA A 582 1.93 -9.59 -4.57
N ALA A 583 0.83 -10.15 -5.09
CA ALA A 583 -0.02 -9.50 -6.08
C ALA A 583 -0.72 -8.25 -5.53
N LEU A 584 -1.09 -8.21 -4.24
CA LEU A 584 -1.68 -7.04 -3.59
C LEU A 584 -0.74 -5.83 -3.61
N HIS A 585 0.55 -6.02 -3.27
CA HIS A 585 1.53 -4.93 -3.32
C HIS A 585 1.72 -4.40 -4.73
N GLU A 586 1.78 -5.32 -5.69
CA GLU A 586 1.99 -5.02 -7.10
C GLU A 586 0.77 -4.29 -7.70
N GLN A 587 -0.44 -4.62 -7.25
CA GLN A 587 -1.66 -3.90 -7.62
C GLN A 587 -1.69 -2.48 -7.06
N TRP A 588 -1.19 -2.24 -5.83
CA TRP A 588 -1.11 -0.88 -5.31
C TRP A 588 -0.08 -0.03 -6.06
N ALA A 589 1.13 -0.57 -6.28
CA ALA A 589 2.17 0.11 -7.06
C ALA A 589 1.62 0.55 -8.42
N ALA A 590 0.82 -0.31 -9.06
CA ALA A 590 0.16 0.02 -10.31
C ALA A 590 -0.91 1.12 -10.18
N VAL A 591 -1.77 1.07 -9.15
CA VAL A 591 -2.78 2.13 -8.90
C VAL A 591 -2.10 3.47 -8.65
N LEU A 592 -1.07 3.53 -7.81
CA LEU A 592 -0.29 4.74 -7.56
C LEU A 592 0.36 5.27 -8.83
N THR A 593 1.01 4.40 -9.62
CA THR A 593 1.60 4.76 -10.91
C THR A 593 0.55 5.40 -11.82
N CYS A 594 -0.63 4.77 -11.94
CA CYS A 594 -1.71 5.27 -12.77
C CYS A 594 -2.23 6.64 -12.30
N LEU A 595 -2.41 6.80 -10.99
CA LEU A 595 -2.87 8.06 -10.41
C LEU A 595 -1.85 9.18 -10.60
N MET A 596 -0.57 8.92 -10.39
CA MET A 596 0.51 9.89 -10.64
C MET A 596 0.57 10.31 -12.10
N ILE A 597 0.50 9.36 -13.04
CA ILE A 597 0.47 9.66 -14.49
C ILE A 597 -0.75 10.52 -14.84
N ARG A 598 -1.92 10.20 -14.27
CA ARG A 598 -3.15 10.98 -14.47
C ARG A 598 -2.99 12.42 -13.98
N THR A 599 -2.47 12.61 -12.77
CA THR A 599 -2.23 13.94 -12.19
C THR A 599 -1.20 14.72 -12.99
N ALA A 600 -0.09 14.09 -13.38
CA ALA A 600 0.96 14.72 -14.18
C ALA A 600 0.40 15.28 -15.50
N ARG A 601 -0.46 14.51 -16.18
CA ARG A 601 -1.13 14.93 -17.41
C ARG A 601 -2.11 16.08 -17.18
N ALA A 602 -2.92 16.02 -16.13
CA ALA A 602 -3.86 17.09 -15.79
C ALA A 602 -3.13 18.43 -15.55
N LEU A 603 -1.95 18.39 -14.92
CA LEU A 603 -1.10 19.56 -14.72
C LEU A 603 -0.50 20.08 -16.04
N ASP A 604 -0.15 19.20 -16.98
CA ASP A 604 0.37 19.58 -18.31
C ASP A 604 -0.73 20.28 -19.14
N ASP A 605 -1.91 19.68 -19.22
CA ASP A 605 -3.06 20.22 -19.96
C ASP A 605 -3.57 21.56 -19.38
N GLY A 606 -3.49 21.72 -18.05
CA GLY A 606 -3.85 22.97 -17.36
C GLY A 606 -2.85 24.12 -17.56
N GLY A 607 -1.64 23.84 -18.07
CA GLY A 607 -0.63 24.85 -18.41
C GLY A 607 -0.84 25.55 -19.76
N ALA A 608 -1.75 25.05 -20.60
CA ALA A 608 -2.02 25.58 -21.92
C ALA A 608 -3.13 26.66 -21.95
N GLN A 609 -3.65 27.09 -20.80
CA GLN A 609 -4.75 28.07 -20.70
C GLN A 609 -4.40 29.46 -20.13
N ASP A 610 -3.11 29.80 -19.96
CA ASP A 610 -2.70 31.18 -19.61
C ASP A 610 -1.96 31.90 -20.74
#